data_AF-A0A3D4XXY7-F1
#
_entry.id   AF-A0A3D4XXY7-F1
#
_cell.length_a   1.000
_cell.length_b   1.000
_cell.length_c   1.000
_cell.angle_alpha   90.00
_cell.angle_beta   90.00
_cell.angle_gamma   90.00
#
_symmetry.space_group_name_H-M   'P 1'
#
loop_
_entity.id
_entity.type
_entity.pdbx_description
1 polymer ?
#
loop_
_entity_poly.entity_id
_entity_poly.type
_entity_poly.pdbx_seq_one_letter_code
_entity_poly.pdbx_strand_id
1 'polypeptide(L)'
;MFFWDISLVSLVMSLIIMVTGFWVYKKNGSIAALLIGIAYIFFITPRIAYLMHVSGMVYTFIFLRVIGYILELIAVIRLGYKKN
;
A
#
# COMPACT_ATOMS: atom_id res chain seq x y z
N MET A 1 16.09 24.31 2.51
CA MET A 1 15.75 23.31 3.56
C MET A 1 15.19 22.10 2.84
N PHE A 2 16.03 21.09 2.61
CA PHE A 2 15.78 19.93 1.74
C PHE A 2 14.92 18.89 2.50
N PHE A 3 13.68 19.25 2.84
CA PHE A 3 12.70 18.21 3.15
C PHE A 3 12.31 17.62 1.81
N TRP A 4 12.78 16.39 1.56
CA TRP A 4 12.21 15.52 0.57
C TRP A 4 10.70 15.75 0.51
N ASP A 5 10.18 16.10 -0.66
CA ASP A 5 8.75 16.30 -0.88
C ASP A 5 8.00 15.14 -0.20
N ILE A 6 7.09 15.47 0.71
CA ILE A 6 6.37 14.48 1.53
C ILE A 6 5.75 13.40 0.63
N SER A 7 5.36 13.78 -0.59
CA SER A 7 4.83 12.89 -1.62
C SER A 7 5.85 11.82 -2.06
N LEU A 8 7.11 12.22 -2.23
CA LEU A 8 8.20 11.37 -2.69
C LEU A 8 8.64 10.40 -1.59
N VAL A 9 8.77 10.88 -0.34
CA VAL A 9 9.03 10.01 0.83
C VAL A 9 7.92 8.97 0.97
N SER A 10 6.67 9.42 0.87
CA SER A 10 5.49 8.57 0.95
C SER A 10 5.50 7.49 -0.13
N LEU A 11 5.87 7.83 -1.38
CA LEU A 11 6.00 6.86 -2.46
C LEU A 11 7.09 5.81 -2.17
N VAL A 12 8.27 6.25 -1.74
CA VAL A 12 9.39 5.33 -1.43
C VAL A 12 9.00 4.38 -0.31
N MET A 13 8.37 4.89 0.75
CA MET A 13 7.87 4.04 1.84
C MET A 13 6.83 3.04 1.36
N SER A 14 5.92 3.45 0.49
CA SER A 14 4.95 2.52 -0.08
C SER A 14 5.60 1.40 -0.89
N LEU A 15 6.65 1.71 -1.67
CA LEU A 15 7.42 0.71 -2.42
C LEU A 15 8.14 -0.26 -1.48
N ILE A 16 8.77 0.24 -0.41
CA ILE A 16 9.42 -0.60 0.60
C ILE A 16 8.41 -1.55 1.24
N ILE A 17 7.23 -1.04 1.65
CA ILE A 17 6.19 -1.86 2.28
C ILE A 17 5.64 -2.90 1.30
N MET A 18 5.43 -2.52 0.04
CA MET A 18 5.03 -3.45 -1.01
C MET A 18 6.05 -4.60 -1.14
N VAL A 19 7.33 -4.28 -1.35
CA VAL A 19 8.40 -5.28 -1.56
C VAL A 19 8.57 -6.18 -0.33
N THR A 20 8.58 -5.59 0.87
CA THR A 20 8.71 -6.35 2.13
C THR A 20 7.50 -7.25 2.37
N GLY A 21 6.27 -6.79 2.07
CA GLY A 21 5.05 -7.60 2.14
C GLY A 21 5.14 -8.86 1.27
N PHE A 22 5.52 -8.70 -0.01
CA PHE A 22 5.74 -9.84 -0.91
C PHE A 22 6.88 -10.75 -0.46
N TRP A 23 7.98 -10.17 0.02
CA TRP A 23 9.13 -10.95 0.49
C TRP A 23 8.78 -11.81 1.71
N VAL A 24 8.07 -11.24 2.70
CA VAL A 24 7.61 -11.96 3.89
C VAL A 24 6.59 -13.03 3.51
N TYR A 25 5.69 -12.75 2.56
CA TYR A 25 4.78 -13.78 2.04
C TYR A 25 5.56 -14.95 1.42
N LYS A 26 6.55 -14.67 0.58
CA LYS A 26 7.38 -15.71 -0.04
C LYS A 26 8.16 -16.54 0.99
N LYS A 27 8.63 -15.91 2.07
CA LYS A 27 9.42 -16.59 3.12
C LYS A 27 8.57 -17.46 4.05
N ASN A 28 7.41 -16.95 4.48
CA ASN A 28 6.65 -17.53 5.60
C ASN A 28 5.21 -17.94 5.24
N GLY A 29 4.79 -17.78 3.98
CA GLY A 29 3.40 -18.03 3.55
C GLY A 29 2.36 -17.13 4.23
N SER A 30 2.80 -15.99 4.80
CA SER A 30 1.91 -15.11 5.57
C SER A 30 0.94 -14.37 4.66
N ILE A 31 -0.30 -14.86 4.60
CA ILE A 31 -1.35 -14.23 3.79
C ILE A 31 -1.60 -12.78 4.21
N ALA A 32 -1.44 -12.44 5.50
CA ALA A 32 -1.53 -11.06 5.95
C ALA A 32 -0.44 -10.17 5.33
N ALA A 33 0.79 -10.67 5.20
CA ALA A 33 1.87 -9.92 4.55
C ALA A 33 1.61 -9.73 3.04
N LEU A 34 1.00 -10.73 2.39
CA LEU A 34 0.56 -10.61 1.00
C LEU A 34 -0.52 -9.54 0.83
N LEU A 35 -1.53 -9.54 1.70
CA LEU A 35 -2.62 -8.55 1.68
C LEU A 35 -2.08 -7.12 1.85
N ILE A 36 -1.12 -6.92 2.76
CA ILE A 36 -0.42 -5.64 2.92
C ILE A 36 0.33 -5.29 1.63
N GLY A 37 1.12 -6.21 1.07
CA GLY A 37 1.85 -5.97 -0.18
C GLY A 37 0.93 -5.52 -1.32
N ILE A 38 -0.20 -6.20 -1.49
CA ILE A 38 -1.21 -5.87 -2.50
C ILE A 38 -1.90 -4.54 -2.19
N ALA A 39 -2.26 -4.26 -0.93
CA ALA A 39 -2.84 -2.98 -0.54
C ALA A 39 -1.95 -1.80 -0.97
N TYR A 40 -0.63 -1.94 -0.80
CA TYR A 40 0.32 -0.91 -1.17
C TYR A 40 0.46 -0.72 -2.68
N ILE A 41 0.20 -1.74 -3.51
CA ILE A 41 0.05 -1.54 -4.97
C ILE A 41 -1.07 -0.54 -5.25
N PHE A 42 -2.22 -0.70 -4.60
CA PHE A 42 -3.36 0.21 -4.75
C PHE A 42 -3.08 1.63 -4.26
N PHE A 43 -2.23 1.80 -3.23
CA PHE A 43 -1.83 3.12 -2.74
C PHE A 43 -0.76 3.80 -3.62
N ILE A 44 0.09 3.03 -4.28
CA ILE A 44 1.15 3.55 -5.16
C ILE A 44 0.56 4.14 -6.44
N THR A 45 -0.44 3.50 -7.04
CA THR A 45 -1.00 3.94 -8.33
C THR A 45 -1.50 5.40 -8.32
N PRO A 46 -2.33 5.85 -7.35
CA PRO A 46 -2.72 7.26 -7.26
C PRO A 46 -1.55 8.21 -6.98
N ARG A 47 -0.51 7.75 -6.28
CA ARG A 47 0.67 8.58 -5.96
C ARG A 47 1.56 8.80 -7.18
N ILE A 48 1.76 7.77 -7.99
CA ILE A 48 2.46 7.90 -9.27
C ILE A 48 1.68 8.83 -10.19
N ALA A 49 0.36 8.66 -10.28
CA ALA A 49 -0.49 9.51 -11.10
C ALA A 49 -0.44 10.99 -10.66
N TYR A 50 -0.40 11.24 -9.35
CA TYR A 50 -0.20 12.58 -8.79
C TYR A 50 1.15 13.20 -9.21
N LEU A 51 2.25 12.44 -9.09
CA LEU A 51 3.59 12.89 -9.50
C LEU A 51 3.70 13.11 -11.01
N MET A 52 2.93 12.38 -11.81
CA MET A 52 2.81 12.55 -13.26
C MET A 52 1.85 13.69 -13.66
N HIS A 53 1.30 14.44 -12.69
CA HIS A 53 0.32 15.50 -12.90
C HIS A 53 -0.93 15.05 -13.67
N VAL A 54 -1.33 13.78 -13.52
CA VAL A 54 -2.55 13.23 -14.14
C VAL A 54 -3.77 13.73 -13.35
N SER A 55 -4.57 14.58 -13.99
CA SER A 55 -5.80 15.13 -13.42
C SER A 55 -7.06 14.41 -13.91
N GLY A 56 -8.16 14.53 -13.17
CA GLY A 56 -9.50 14.09 -13.63
C GLY A 56 -9.93 12.67 -13.20
N MET A 57 -9.08 11.93 -12.49
CA MET A 57 -9.37 10.55 -12.02
C MET A 57 -9.67 10.47 -10.52
N VAL A 58 -10.28 11.50 -9.94
CA VAL A 58 -10.50 11.62 -8.48
C VAL A 58 -11.26 10.41 -7.93
N TYR A 59 -12.37 10.02 -8.55
CA TYR A 59 -13.17 8.86 -8.12
C TYR A 59 -12.40 7.55 -8.21
N THR A 60 -11.62 7.36 -9.27
CA THR A 60 -10.76 6.18 -9.44
C THR A 60 -9.69 6.12 -8.34
N PHE A 61 -9.04 7.23 -8.04
CA PHE A 61 -8.02 7.28 -6.98
C PHE A 61 -8.61 7.03 -5.60
N ILE A 62 -9.81 7.53 -5.32
CA ILE A 62 -10.53 7.24 -4.08
C ILE A 62 -10.88 5.74 -4.02
N PHE A 63 -11.41 5.18 -5.09
CA PHE A 63 -11.76 3.76 -5.18
C PHE A 63 -10.56 2.85 -4.91
N LEU A 64 -9.41 3.12 -5.54
CA LEU A 64 -8.18 2.37 -5.30
C LEU A 64 -7.74 2.45 -3.83
N ARG A 65 -7.81 3.65 -3.22
CA ARG A 65 -7.48 3.83 -1.80
C ARG A 65 -8.42 3.04 -0.88
N VAL A 66 -9.73 3.07 -1.17
CA VAL A 66 -10.72 2.32 -0.38
C VAL A 66 -10.42 0.82 -0.42
N ILE A 67 -10.11 0.27 -1.60
CA ILE A 67 -9.69 -1.14 -1.73
C ILE A 67 -8.42 -1.40 -0.91
N GLY A 68 -7.42 -0.52 -1.00
CA GLY A 68 -6.18 -0.61 -0.22
C GLY A 68 -6.46 -0.68 1.29
N TYR A 69 -7.29 0.21 1.82
CA TYR A 69 -7.66 0.22 3.23
C TYR A 69 -8.43 -1.03 3.66
N ILE A 70 -9.33 -1.54 2.81
CA ILE A 70 -10.05 -2.79 3.09
C ILE A 70 -9.06 -3.95 3.21
N LEU A 71 -8.08 -4.05 2.32
CA LEU A 71 -7.05 -5.10 2.37
C LEU A 71 -6.16 -4.99 3.61
N GLU A 72 -5.75 -3.79 4.00
CA GLU A 72 -5.01 -3.56 5.25
C GLU A 72 -5.84 -3.98 6.48
N LEU A 73 -7.12 -3.61 6.54
CA LEU A 73 -8.00 -4.02 7.63
C LEU A 73 -8.13 -5.54 7.73
N ILE A 74 -8.34 -6.22 6.60
CA ILE A 74 -8.39 -7.69 6.58
C ILE A 74 -7.04 -8.28 7.05
N ALA A 75 -5.92 -7.70 6.64
CA ALA A 75 -4.60 -8.15 7.07
C ALA A 75 -4.41 -7.99 8.58
N VAL A 76 -4.78 -6.83 9.15
CA VAL A 76 -4.69 -6.54 10.59
C VAL A 76 -5.59 -7.48 11.39
N ILE A 77 -6.85 -7.66 10.97
CA ILE A 77 -7.78 -8.61 11.58
C ILE A 77 -7.14 -10.01 11.58
N ARG A 78 -6.61 -10.46 10.45
CA ARG A 78 -6.00 -11.78 10.34
C ARG A 78 -4.75 -11.95 11.23
N LEU A 79 -3.94 -10.90 11.39
CA LEU A 79 -2.82 -10.91 12.32
C LEU A 79 -3.28 -10.95 13.78
N GLY A 80 -4.35 -10.23 14.12
CA GLY A 80 -4.95 -10.24 15.46
C GLY A 80 -5.57 -11.59 15.83
N TYR A 81 -6.31 -12.21 14.91
CA TYR A 81 -6.96 -13.50 15.14
C TYR A 81 -5.98 -14.68 15.13
N LYS A 82 -4.83 -14.60 14.45
CA LYS A 82 -3.82 -15.68 14.43
C LYS A 82 -3.02 -15.79 15.75
N LYS A 83 -3.29 -14.93 16.74
CA LYS A 83 -2.56 -14.89 18.02
C LYS A 83 -3.27 -15.62 19.17
N ASN A 84 -4.45 -16.20 18.93
CA ASN A 84 -5.09 -17.18 19.83
C ASN A 84 -5.03 -18.57 19.22
#